data_AF-A0AAE3RCD6-F1
#
_entry.id   AF-A0AAE3RCD6-F1
#
_cell.length_a   1.000
_cell.length_b   1.000
_cell.length_c   1.000
_cell.angle_alpha   90.00
_cell.angle_beta   90.00
_cell.angle_gamma   90.00
#
_symmetry.space_group_name_H-M   'P 1'
#
loop_
_entity.id
_entity.type
_entity.pdbx_description
1 polymer ?
#
loop_
_entity_poly.entity_id
_entity_poly.type
_entity_poly.pdbx_seq_one_letter_code
_entity_poly.pdbx_strand_id
1 'polypeptide(L)'
;MLPNPTTGKFTIVVTVSYSGPTSLDLYTANGKLINRIFEATLQEGQSKQVQYDGSNLSNGLYILHLHTPGKIQYRKLVINR
;
A
#
# COMPACT_ATOMS: atom_id res chain seq x y z
N MET A 1 3.56 6.95 -8.17
CA MET A 1 4.85 7.32 -7.52
C MET A 1 4.57 7.48 -6.04
N LEU A 2 5.28 6.77 -5.17
CA LEU A 2 5.23 6.99 -3.73
C LEU A 2 6.33 8.01 -3.37
N PRO A 3 5.99 9.24 -2.94
CA PRO A 3 6.99 10.14 -2.36
C PRO A 3 7.43 9.55 -1.01
N ASN A 4 8.74 9.37 -0.83
CA ASN A 4 9.31 8.94 0.44
C ASN A 4 10.49 9.88 0.78
N PRO A 5 10.42 10.67 1.87
CA PRO A 5 9.32 10.78 2.85
C PRO A 5 8.02 11.39 2.28
N THR A 6 6.88 11.18 2.96
CA THR A 6 5.57 11.78 2.66
C THR A 6 5.00 12.54 3.86
N THR A 7 4.10 13.49 3.62
CA THR A 7 3.27 14.13 4.66
C THR A 7 2.06 13.26 5.07
N GLY A 8 1.95 12.04 4.54
CA GLY A 8 0.87 11.09 4.82
C GLY A 8 -0.12 10.91 3.67
N LYS A 9 -0.11 11.80 2.67
CA LYS A 9 -0.88 11.63 1.43
C LYS A 9 -0.02 11.05 0.33
N PHE A 10 -0.47 9.97 -0.30
CA PHE A 10 0.29 9.34 -1.37
C PHE A 10 -0.60 8.59 -2.36
N THR A 11 -0.03 8.33 -3.54
CA THR A 11 -0.69 7.60 -4.62
C THR A 11 0.15 6.42 -5.08
N ILE A 12 -0.45 5.23 -5.06
CA ILE A 12 0.17 3.98 -5.46
C ILE A 12 -0.47 3.52 -6.76
N VAL A 13 0.36 3.02 -7.68
CA VAL A 13 -0.13 2.29 -8.86
C VAL A 13 0.25 0.84 -8.64
N VAL A 14 -0.76 -0.03 -8.63
CA VAL A 14 -0.62 -1.47 -8.52
C VAL A 14 -0.89 -2.07 -9.88
N THR A 15 0.04 -2.86 -10.41
CA THR A 15 -0.14 -3.63 -11.63
C THR A 15 0.06 -5.10 -11.28
N VAL A 16 -0.89 -5.96 -11.67
CA VAL A 16 -0.80 -7.39 -11.38
C VAL A 16 -0.38 -8.19 -12.60
N SER A 17 0.49 -9.17 -12.39
CA SER A 17 0.94 -10.09 -13.44
C SER A 17 0.02 -11.29 -13.63
N TYR A 18 -0.89 -11.54 -12.68
CA TYR A 18 -1.82 -12.67 -12.72
C TYR A 18 -3.18 -12.24 -12.18
N SER A 19 -4.25 -12.75 -12.79
CA SER A 19 -5.61 -12.51 -12.31
C SER A 19 -5.83 -13.12 -10.93
N GLY A 20 -6.46 -12.40 -10.02
CA GLY A 20 -6.89 -12.94 -8.72
C GLY A 20 -6.98 -11.91 -7.59
N PRO A 21 -7.20 -12.40 -6.35
CA PRO A 21 -7.40 -11.53 -5.19
C PRO A 21 -6.14 -10.72 -4.90
N THR A 22 -6.33 -9.40 -4.74
CA THR A 22 -5.29 -8.43 -4.47
C THR A 22 -5.69 -7.51 -3.33
N SER A 23 -4.83 -7.34 -2.33
CA SER A 23 -5.02 -6.38 -1.24
C SER A 23 -3.79 -5.50 -1.06
N LEU A 24 -4.02 -4.28 -0.58
CA LEU A 24 -2.96 -3.42 -0.08
C LEU A 24 -3.28 -3.10 1.37
N ASP A 25 -2.43 -3.56 2.26
CA ASP A 25 -2.56 -3.42 3.69
C ASP A 25 -1.45 -2.49 4.24
N LEU A 26 -1.78 -1.69 5.24
CA LEU A 26 -0.88 -0.75 5.90
C LEU A 26 -0.63 -1.20 7.32
N TYR A 27 0.63 -1.32 7.68
CA TYR A 27 1.09 -1.75 9.00
C TYR A 27 2.00 -0.69 9.63
N THR A 28 2.01 -0.67 10.96
CA THR A 28 3.08 -0.04 11.74
C THR A 28 4.39 -0.82 11.62
N ALA A 29 5.52 -0.22 12.01
CA ALA A 29 6.82 -0.89 12.04
C ALA A 29 6.88 -2.14 12.95
N ASN A 30 6.02 -2.25 13.97
CA ASN A 30 5.91 -3.43 14.83
C ASN A 30 4.92 -4.49 14.30
N GLY A 31 4.41 -4.35 13.08
CA GLY A 31 3.55 -5.35 12.43
C GLY A 31 2.07 -5.29 12.83
N LYS A 32 1.62 -4.24 13.51
CA LYS A 32 0.18 -4.03 13.78
C LYS A 32 -0.49 -3.52 12.50
N LEU A 33 -1.54 -4.22 12.06
CA LEU A 33 -2.38 -3.76 10.96
C LEU A 33 -3.10 -2.46 11.36
N ILE A 34 -2.95 -1.43 10.54
CA ILE A 34 -3.62 -0.14 10.70
C ILE A 34 -4.87 -0.09 9.84
N ASN A 35 -4.74 -0.45 8.57
CA ASN A 35 -5.82 -0.37 7.61
C ASN A 35 -5.58 -1.31 6.42
N ARG A 36 -6.68 -1.84 5.87
CA ARG A 36 -6.72 -2.42 4.53
C ARG A 36 -7.11 -1.32 3.55
N ILE A 37 -6.12 -0.75 2.86
CA ILE A 37 -6.29 0.39 1.95
C ILE A 37 -7.23 0.01 0.80
N PHE A 38 -7.08 -1.20 0.23
CA PHE A 38 -8.07 -1.76 -0.67
C PHE A 38 -8.01 -3.28 -0.71
N GLU A 39 -9.10 -3.87 -1.20
CA GLU A 39 -9.21 -5.28 -1.57
C GLU A 39 -10.06 -5.41 -2.84
N ALA A 40 -9.58 -6.15 -3.83
CA ALA A 40 -10.30 -6.41 -5.06
C ALA A 40 -9.72 -7.62 -5.78
N THR A 41 -10.51 -8.24 -6.66
CA THR A 41 -9.98 -9.14 -7.69
C THR A 41 -9.53 -8.29 -8.87
N LEU A 42 -8.25 -8.37 -9.23
CA LEU A 42 -7.69 -7.69 -10.40
C LEU A 42 -7.43 -8.71 -11.51
N GLN A 43 -7.56 -8.29 -12.76
CA GLN A 43 -7.22 -9.10 -13.93
C GLN A 43 -5.75 -8.93 -14.32
N GLU A 44 -5.18 -9.94 -14.96
CA GLU A 44 -3.82 -9.91 -15.51
C GLU A 44 -3.58 -8.65 -16.35
N GLY A 45 -2.46 -7.97 -16.10
CA GLY A 45 -2.10 -6.72 -16.76
C GLY A 45 -2.87 -5.49 -16.28
N GLN A 46 -3.94 -5.66 -15.49
CA GLN A 46 -4.72 -4.55 -14.97
C GLN A 46 -3.89 -3.70 -14.02
N SER A 47 -3.99 -2.38 -14.20
CA SER A 47 -3.43 -1.39 -13.29
C SER A 47 -4.53 -0.71 -12.50
N LYS A 48 -4.32 -0.56 -11.19
CA LYS A 48 -5.20 0.16 -10.27
C LYS A 48 -4.43 1.27 -9.58
N GLN A 49 -4.93 2.49 -9.70
CA GLN A 49 -4.43 3.63 -8.96
C GLN A 49 -5.18 3.75 -7.63
N VAL A 50 -4.44 3.92 -6.56
CA VAL A 50 -4.95 3.97 -5.18
C VAL A 50 -4.43 5.23 -4.54
N GLN A 51 -5.33 6.10 -4.13
CA GLN A 51 -5.02 7.28 -3.34
C GLN A 51 -5.31 6.97 -1.88
N TYR A 52 -4.40 7.36 -0.98
CA TYR A 52 -4.57 7.17 0.45
C TYR A 52 -4.23 8.47 1.18
N ASP A 53 -5.13 8.87 2.09
CA ASP A 53 -4.93 9.98 3.00
C ASP A 53 -4.66 9.46 4.41
N GLY A 54 -3.37 9.34 4.73
CA GLY A 54 -2.87 8.99 6.06
C GLY A 54 -2.42 10.22 6.84
N SER A 55 -2.98 11.40 6.57
CA SER A 55 -2.64 12.63 7.29
C SER A 55 -2.90 12.56 8.81
N ASN A 56 -3.76 11.64 9.26
CA ASN A 56 -4.04 11.36 10.66
C ASN A 56 -3.01 10.43 11.34
N LEU A 57 -2.11 9.80 10.58
CA LEU A 57 -1.09 8.91 11.13
C LEU A 57 0.04 9.73 11.79
N SER A 58 0.62 9.26 12.89
CA SER A 58 1.77 9.93 13.51
C SER A 58 3.01 9.91 12.59
N ASN A 59 3.99 10.77 12.87
CA ASN A 59 5.29 10.67 12.21
C ASN A 59 5.94 9.32 12.58
N GLY A 60 6.54 8.64 11.60
CA GLY A 60 7.11 7.32 11.83
C GLY A 60 7.27 6.46 10.58
N LEU A 61 7.72 5.22 10.81
CA LEU A 61 7.88 4.19 9.78
C LEU A 61 6.65 3.31 9.70
N TYR A 62 6.18 3.11 8.48
CA TYR A 62 5.06 2.24 8.13
C TYR A 62 5.48 1.28 7.02
N ILE A 63 4.79 0.14 6.95
CA ILE A 63 5.02 -0.87 5.92
C ILE A 63 3.72 -1.09 5.15
N LEU A 64 3.80 -0.98 3.83
CA LEU A 64 2.76 -1.37 2.90
C LEU A 64 2.99 -2.81 2.47
N HIS A 65 1.98 -3.65 2.61
CA HIS A 65 1.97 -5.02 2.16
C HIS A 65 1.01 -5.13 0.98
N LEU A 66 1.56 -5.35 -0.21
CA LEU A 66 0.77 -5.65 -1.40
C LEU A 66 0.72 -7.17 -1.57
N HIS A 67 -0.45 -7.75 -1.37
CA HIS A 67 -0.73 -9.15 -1.64
C HIS A 67 -1.31 -9.26 -3.04
N THR A 68 -0.67 -10.03 -3.92
CA THR A 68 -1.19 -10.41 -5.25
C THR A 68 -1.16 -11.93 -5.39
N PRO A 69 -1.81 -12.51 -6.41
CA PRO A 69 -1.65 -13.93 -6.69
C PRO A 69 -0.16 -14.28 -6.88
N GLY A 70 0.33 -15.24 -6.11
CA GLY A 70 1.70 -15.75 -6.18
C GLY A 70 2.81 -14.83 -5.64
N LYS A 71 2.50 -13.64 -5.11
CA LYS A 71 3.53 -12.72 -4.60
C LYS A 71 3.03 -11.81 -3.49
N ILE A 72 3.89 -11.57 -2.50
CA ILE A 72 3.73 -10.48 -1.55
C ILE A 72 4.87 -9.50 -1.76
N GLN A 73 4.55 -8.20 -1.85
CA GLN A 73 5.54 -7.14 -1.95
C GLN A 73 5.43 -6.19 -0.76
N TYR A 74 6.60 -5.80 -0.26
CA TYR A 74 6.71 -4.87 0.85
C TYR A 74 7.27 -3.53 0.37
N ARG A 75 6.73 -2.44 0.90
CA ARG A 75 7.27 -1.08 0.70
C ARG A 75 7.31 -0.34 2.03
N LYS A 76 8.46 0.25 2.32
CA LYS A 76 8.63 1.16 3.46
C LYS A 76 8.05 2.52 3.10
N LEU A 77 7.36 3.12 4.06
CA LEU A 77 6.82 4.47 3.98
C LEU A 77 7.24 5.24 5.22
N VAL A 78 7.95 6.36 5.05
CA VAL A 78 8.28 7.26 6.15
C VAL A 78 7.33 8.45 6.10
N ILE A 79 6.56 8.65 7.16
CA ILE A 79 5.77 9.86 7.37
C ILE A 79 6.59 10.82 8.21
N ASN A 80 6.87 12.00 7.65
CA ASN A 80 7.54 13.10 8.33
C ASN A 80 6.89 14.41 7.89
N ARG A 81 6.46 15.23 8.84
CA ARG A 81 5.75 16.50 8.62
C ARG A 81 6.46 17.63 9.33
#